data_AF-A0A3D1T4H9-F1
#
_entry.id   AF-A0A3D1T4H9-F1
#
_cell.length_a   1.000
_cell.length_b   1.000
_cell.length_c   1.000
_cell.angle_alpha   90.00
_cell.angle_beta   90.00
_cell.angle_gamma   90.00
#
_symmetry.space_group_name_H-M   'P 1'
#
loop_
_entity.id
_entity.type
_entity.pdbx_description
1 polymer ?
#
loop_
_entity_poly.entity_id
_entity_poly.type
_entity_poly.pdbx_seq_one_letter_code
_entity_poly.pdbx_strand_id
1 'polypeptide(L)'
;MKIALLAFYSGLQASESQVRLSASLSDEIAGIPGWSAVVLNETSQKVAAFNDPDTVPVILSLSGGIEGEVLSCLEQAQQSSYLKSTKLPIIILAHPHANSLPASLEILARLNQMGRPGRIIFTSAGYLDELQIACRVLETHRTLAHSRIGVIGTPSDWLVASIPNAQTVRSVWGPELVEIPIARLIELYHQSSEIEATKAADAFAKNATACLEPDRATLIGAAKIYLALQSIVAEYQLAALTIRCFDLLSAPKNTGCFALAQLNSAGITASCEGDIPALLTMMLIKGLSGQPAFMANPSAINALTGEMIAAHCTIPITMINKYTIRSHFESGIGAAIQGDFPPGPVTVARIGGKDLTALFVAEGQAATVSNPQ
;
A
#
# COMPACT_ATOMS: atom_id res chain seq x y z
N MET A 1 -2.79 -15.46 2.34
CA MET A 1 -3.41 -14.92 3.56
C MET A 1 -4.09 -16.04 4.35
N LYS A 2 -3.94 -16.02 5.68
CA LYS A 2 -4.55 -17.00 6.58
C LYS A 2 -5.78 -16.40 7.26
N ILE A 3 -6.94 -17.02 7.09
CA ILE A 3 -8.22 -16.64 7.70
C ILE A 3 -8.54 -17.61 8.85
N ALA A 4 -8.90 -17.08 10.00
CA ALA A 4 -9.49 -17.86 11.09
C ALA A 4 -10.97 -17.51 11.22
N LEU A 5 -11.83 -18.47 10.87
CA LEU A 5 -13.28 -18.38 11.05
C LEU A 5 -13.62 -18.77 12.48
N LEU A 6 -13.93 -17.78 13.31
CA LEU A 6 -14.27 -17.97 14.72
C LEU A 6 -15.74 -18.36 14.81
N ALA A 7 -16.04 -19.65 14.90
CA ALA A 7 -17.41 -20.15 14.82
C ALA A 7 -18.17 -19.94 16.15
N PHE A 8 -19.26 -19.17 16.12
CA PHE A 8 -20.14 -18.97 17.27
C PHE A 8 -21.55 -19.47 16.96
N TYR A 9 -22.12 -20.25 17.88
CA TYR A 9 -23.47 -20.80 17.79
C TYR A 9 -24.06 -20.96 19.20
N SER A 10 -25.39 -20.90 19.32
CA SER A 10 -26.09 -21.15 20.57
C SER A 10 -26.21 -22.65 20.83
N GLY A 11 -25.78 -23.09 22.01
CA GLY A 11 -25.88 -24.49 22.46
C GLY A 11 -24.53 -25.07 22.88
N LEU A 12 -24.56 -26.24 23.52
CA LEU A 12 -23.33 -26.90 23.99
C LEU A 12 -22.47 -27.45 22.84
N GLN A 13 -23.08 -27.76 21.69
CA GLN A 13 -22.42 -28.29 20.49
C GLN A 13 -23.11 -27.76 19.24
N ALA A 14 -22.34 -27.61 18.16
CA ALA A 14 -22.85 -27.20 16.86
C ALA A 14 -23.83 -28.25 16.33
N SER A 15 -24.93 -27.80 15.73
CA SER A 15 -25.78 -28.70 14.95
C SER A 15 -25.03 -29.21 13.72
N GLU A 16 -25.45 -30.35 13.18
CA GLU A 16 -24.88 -30.90 11.95
C GLU A 16 -24.98 -29.91 10.77
N SER A 17 -26.06 -29.12 10.72
CA SER A 17 -26.22 -28.06 9.72
C SER A 17 -25.19 -26.93 9.89
N GLN A 18 -24.87 -26.54 11.13
CA GLN A 18 -23.86 -25.52 11.42
C GLN A 18 -22.45 -26.02 11.08
N VAL A 19 -22.13 -27.27 11.40
CA VAL A 19 -20.85 -27.89 11.03
C VAL A 19 -20.68 -27.88 9.51
N ARG A 20 -21.69 -28.37 8.76
CA ARG A 20 -21.66 -28.36 7.28
C ARG A 20 -21.51 -26.95 6.72
N LEU A 21 -22.25 -25.97 7.25
CA LEU A 21 -22.18 -24.59 6.78
C LEU A 21 -20.78 -23.99 7.01
N SER A 22 -20.22 -24.16 8.22
CA SER A 22 -18.88 -23.64 8.54
C SER A 22 -17.78 -24.26 7.66
N ALA A 23 -17.89 -25.56 7.35
CA ALA A 23 -16.97 -26.24 6.44
C ALA A 23 -17.10 -25.71 5.01
N SER A 24 -18.34 -25.58 4.49
CA SER A 24 -18.59 -25.01 3.15
C SER A 24 -18.01 -23.61 2.99
N LEU A 25 -18.25 -22.72 3.96
CA LEU A 25 -17.70 -21.35 3.92
C LEU A 25 -16.18 -21.35 4.01
N SER A 26 -15.59 -22.23 4.82
CA SER A 26 -14.13 -22.39 4.89
C SER A 26 -13.55 -22.83 3.56
N ASP A 27 -14.18 -23.80 2.89
CA ASP A 27 -13.74 -24.30 1.58
C ASP A 27 -13.89 -23.24 0.48
N GLU A 28 -14.99 -22.50 0.47
CA GLU A 28 -15.21 -21.38 -0.47
C GLU A 28 -14.13 -20.29 -0.30
N ILE A 29 -13.81 -19.91 0.93
CA ILE A 29 -12.78 -18.91 1.23
C ILE A 29 -11.38 -19.44 0.89
N ALA A 30 -11.09 -20.71 1.19
CA ALA A 30 -9.83 -21.36 0.83
C ALA A 30 -9.68 -21.54 -0.69
N GLY A 31 -10.77 -21.50 -1.45
CA GLY A 31 -10.76 -21.48 -2.91
C GLY A 31 -10.19 -20.19 -3.53
N ILE A 32 -10.06 -19.11 -2.76
CA ILE A 32 -9.42 -17.87 -3.24
C ILE A 32 -7.91 -18.11 -3.38
N PRO A 33 -7.29 -17.82 -4.54
CA PRO A 33 -5.87 -18.04 -4.76
C PRO A 33 -4.97 -17.40 -3.68
N GLY A 34 -4.11 -18.23 -3.07
CA GLY A 34 -3.19 -17.79 -2.01
C GLY A 34 -3.84 -17.63 -0.63
N TRP A 35 -5.11 -18.01 -0.45
CA TRP A 35 -5.79 -17.99 0.84
C TRP A 35 -5.81 -19.37 1.49
N SER A 36 -5.88 -19.39 2.81
CA SER A 36 -6.23 -20.55 3.61
C SER A 36 -7.26 -20.15 4.66
N ALA A 37 -8.16 -21.04 5.01
CA ALA A 37 -9.16 -20.82 6.03
C ALA A 37 -9.21 -21.99 7.00
N VAL A 38 -9.35 -21.68 8.29
CA VAL A 38 -9.55 -22.68 9.35
C VAL A 38 -10.72 -22.26 10.24
N VAL A 39 -11.59 -23.21 10.57
CA VAL A 39 -12.69 -23.00 11.51
C VAL A 39 -12.22 -23.28 12.94
N LEU A 40 -12.39 -22.30 13.83
CA LEU A 40 -12.02 -22.39 15.24
C LEU A 40 -13.28 -22.41 16.11
N ASN A 41 -13.46 -23.49 16.86
CA ASN A 41 -14.61 -23.70 17.74
C ASN A 41 -14.28 -23.42 19.21
N GLU A 42 -13.09 -23.80 19.65
CA GLU A 42 -12.63 -23.65 21.03
C GLU A 42 -12.37 -22.19 21.39
N THR A 43 -12.86 -21.73 22.54
CA THR A 43 -12.70 -20.35 23.01
C THR A 43 -11.22 -19.92 23.08
N SER A 44 -10.35 -20.81 23.57
CA SER A 44 -8.91 -20.53 23.66
C SER A 44 -8.27 -20.30 22.28
N GLN A 45 -8.67 -21.06 21.27
CA GLN A 45 -8.20 -20.91 19.88
C GLN A 45 -8.72 -19.60 19.26
N LYS A 46 -10.00 -19.26 19.51
CA LYS A 46 -10.61 -18.01 19.04
C LYS A 46 -9.88 -16.78 19.59
N VAL A 47 -9.58 -16.77 20.88
CA VAL A 47 -8.81 -15.70 21.52
C VAL A 47 -7.38 -15.65 20.97
N ALA A 48 -6.74 -16.81 20.78
CA ALA A 48 -5.39 -16.88 20.23
C ALA A 48 -5.31 -16.33 18.79
N ALA A 49 -6.37 -16.49 17.98
CA ALA A 49 -6.40 -16.00 16.60
C ALA A 49 -6.26 -14.47 16.49
N PHE A 50 -6.75 -13.72 17.49
CA PHE A 50 -6.55 -12.26 17.56
C PHE A 50 -5.11 -11.85 17.86
N ASN A 51 -4.31 -12.74 18.48
CA ASN A 51 -2.92 -12.50 18.82
C ASN A 51 -1.94 -12.90 17.70
N ASP A 52 -2.39 -13.68 16.72
CA ASP A 52 -1.57 -14.10 15.58
C ASP A 52 -1.50 -12.97 14.54
N PRO A 53 -0.33 -12.34 14.34
CA PRO A 53 -0.18 -11.22 13.40
C PRO A 53 -0.40 -11.62 11.93
N ASP A 54 -0.24 -12.90 11.61
CA ASP A 54 -0.34 -13.43 10.26
C ASP A 54 -1.74 -13.96 9.93
N THR A 55 -2.64 -13.94 10.90
CA THR A 55 -4.02 -14.42 10.76
C THR A 55 -5.01 -13.27 10.77
N VAL A 56 -6.00 -13.31 9.88
CA VAL A 56 -7.16 -12.41 9.91
C VAL A 56 -8.30 -13.12 10.63
N PRO A 57 -8.67 -12.68 11.86
CA PRO A 57 -9.79 -13.25 12.59
C PRO A 57 -11.10 -12.71 12.01
N VAL A 58 -12.01 -13.62 11.64
CA VAL A 58 -13.36 -13.32 11.14
C VAL A 58 -14.35 -14.02 12.05
N ILE A 59 -15.26 -13.26 12.67
CA ILE A 59 -16.32 -13.83 13.48
C ILE A 59 -17.32 -14.50 12.54
N LEU A 60 -17.51 -15.80 12.66
CA LEU A 60 -18.50 -16.55 11.90
C LEU A 60 -19.74 -16.76 12.79
N SER A 61 -20.79 -15.98 12.51
CA SER A 61 -22.07 -16.04 13.23
C SER A 61 -22.92 -17.17 12.67
N LEU A 62 -23.04 -18.31 13.37
CA LEU A 62 -23.79 -19.50 12.91
C LEU A 62 -25.21 -19.60 13.50
N SER A 63 -25.55 -18.75 14.47
CA SER A 63 -26.93 -18.59 14.98
C SER A 63 -27.11 -17.30 15.77
N GLY A 64 -28.33 -17.01 16.18
CA GLY A 64 -28.63 -16.03 17.23
C GLY A 64 -28.25 -16.52 18.61
N GLY A 65 -28.24 -15.62 19.60
CA GLY A 65 -27.91 -15.95 21.00
C GLY A 65 -26.41 -16.06 21.29
N ILE A 66 -25.56 -15.62 20.37
CA ILE A 66 -24.09 -15.70 20.46
C ILE A 66 -23.45 -14.39 20.95
N GLU A 67 -24.25 -13.33 21.09
CA GLU A 67 -23.78 -11.95 21.25
C GLU A 67 -22.87 -11.82 22.48
N GLY A 68 -23.29 -12.40 23.61
CA GLY A 68 -22.51 -12.41 24.85
C GLY A 68 -21.18 -13.18 24.73
N GLU A 69 -21.18 -14.32 24.03
CA GLU A 69 -19.96 -15.13 23.83
C GLU A 69 -18.95 -14.41 22.94
N VAL A 70 -19.43 -13.76 21.87
CA VAL A 70 -18.60 -12.94 20.99
C VAL A 70 -17.95 -11.81 21.78
N LEU A 71 -18.73 -11.07 22.58
CA LEU A 71 -18.21 -9.98 23.40
C LEU A 71 -17.20 -10.47 24.45
N SER A 72 -17.47 -11.60 25.11
CA SER A 72 -16.53 -12.22 26.05
C SER A 72 -15.22 -12.64 25.39
N CYS A 73 -15.28 -13.21 24.17
CA CYS A 73 -14.09 -13.54 23.39
C CYS A 73 -13.26 -12.29 23.06
N LEU A 74 -13.92 -11.20 22.65
CA LEU A 74 -13.25 -9.92 22.35
C LEU A 74 -12.62 -9.30 23.60
N GLU A 75 -13.29 -9.38 24.74
CA GLU A 75 -12.76 -8.91 26.03
C GLU A 75 -11.54 -9.71 26.48
N GLN A 76 -11.56 -11.04 26.34
CA GLN A 76 -10.40 -11.88 26.63
C GLN A 76 -9.21 -11.58 25.69
N ALA A 77 -9.50 -11.24 24.44
CA ALA A 77 -8.49 -10.88 23.44
C ALA A 77 -8.08 -9.39 23.46
N GLN A 78 -8.60 -8.56 24.37
CA GLN A 78 -8.46 -7.10 24.34
C GLN A 78 -7.00 -6.60 24.35
N GLN A 79 -6.08 -7.43 24.86
CA GLN A 79 -4.66 -7.10 24.91
C GLN A 79 -3.91 -7.33 23.59
N SER A 80 -4.55 -7.99 22.62
CA SER A 80 -4.00 -8.20 21.28
C SER A 80 -3.70 -6.89 20.56
N SER A 81 -2.66 -6.89 19.72
CA SER A 81 -2.34 -5.75 18.86
C SER A 81 -3.49 -5.39 17.92
N TYR A 82 -4.24 -6.39 17.44
CA TYR A 82 -5.39 -6.23 16.56
C TYR A 82 -6.53 -5.44 17.22
N LEU A 83 -6.90 -5.79 18.46
CA LEU A 83 -7.99 -5.13 19.18
C LEU A 83 -7.56 -3.81 19.83
N LYS A 84 -6.27 -3.62 20.14
CA LYS A 84 -5.72 -2.32 20.55
C LYS A 84 -5.77 -1.27 19.44
N SER A 85 -5.63 -1.67 18.18
CA SER A 85 -5.75 -0.74 17.04
C SER A 85 -7.20 -0.42 16.76
N THR A 86 -7.67 0.77 17.14
CA THR A 86 -9.05 1.25 16.86
C THR A 86 -9.33 1.50 15.39
N LYS A 87 -8.33 1.34 14.50
CA LYS A 87 -8.46 1.56 13.06
C LYS A 87 -8.91 0.31 12.30
N LEU A 88 -8.77 -0.88 12.89
CA LEU A 88 -9.06 -2.14 12.23
C LEU A 88 -10.49 -2.60 12.53
N PRO A 89 -11.35 -2.81 11.52
CA PRO A 89 -12.69 -3.30 11.75
C PRO A 89 -12.69 -4.75 12.25
N ILE A 90 -13.62 -5.08 13.14
CA ILE A 90 -13.97 -6.47 13.42
C ILE A 90 -14.89 -6.95 12.29
N ILE A 91 -14.48 -7.99 11.58
CA ILE A 91 -15.27 -8.57 10.49
C ILE A 91 -16.19 -9.66 11.06
N ILE A 92 -17.49 -9.56 10.75
CA ILE A 92 -18.52 -10.53 11.12
C ILE A 92 -19.12 -11.09 9.84
N LEU A 93 -18.99 -12.39 9.62
CA LEU A 93 -19.60 -13.12 8.52
C LEU A 93 -20.96 -13.66 8.99
N ALA A 94 -22.03 -13.17 8.38
CA ALA A 94 -23.42 -13.47 8.73
C ALA A 94 -24.14 -14.20 7.58
N HIS A 95 -25.09 -15.07 7.89
CA HIS A 95 -25.80 -15.89 6.89
C HIS A 95 -27.34 -15.79 7.05
N PRO A 96 -28.14 -16.20 6.05
CA PRO A 96 -29.60 -15.95 6.02
C PRO A 96 -30.43 -16.81 6.99
N HIS A 97 -29.81 -17.65 7.81
CA HIS A 97 -30.51 -18.65 8.62
C HIS A 97 -30.18 -18.51 10.10
N ALA A 98 -30.95 -19.22 10.93
CA ALA A 98 -30.71 -19.38 12.37
C ALA A 98 -30.53 -18.07 13.16
N ASN A 99 -31.10 -16.95 12.71
CA ASN A 99 -30.93 -15.62 13.33
C ASN A 99 -29.48 -15.09 13.35
N SER A 100 -28.63 -15.54 12.44
CA SER A 100 -27.23 -15.09 12.32
C SER A 100 -27.10 -13.58 12.04
N LEU A 101 -27.87 -13.04 11.08
CA LEU A 101 -27.86 -11.61 10.77
C LEU A 101 -28.37 -10.73 11.93
N PRO A 102 -29.54 -11.01 12.57
CA PRO A 102 -29.96 -10.29 13.77
C PRO A 102 -28.89 -10.23 14.87
N ALA A 103 -28.24 -11.34 15.20
CA ALA A 103 -27.17 -11.34 16.21
C ALA A 103 -25.96 -10.52 15.77
N SER A 104 -25.59 -10.60 14.49
CA SER A 104 -24.49 -9.82 13.94
C SER A 104 -24.76 -8.31 14.01
N LEU A 105 -26.01 -7.89 13.78
CA LEU A 105 -26.45 -6.50 13.91
C LEU A 105 -26.39 -6.01 15.36
N GLU A 106 -26.83 -6.84 16.31
CA GLU A 106 -26.75 -6.51 17.75
C GLU A 106 -25.30 -6.39 18.23
N ILE A 107 -24.43 -7.32 17.80
CA ILE A 107 -22.98 -7.23 18.05
C ILE A 107 -22.42 -5.94 17.46
N LEU A 108 -22.74 -5.62 16.20
CA LEU A 108 -22.26 -4.40 15.54
C LEU A 108 -22.75 -3.13 16.27
N ALA A 109 -24.01 -3.11 16.71
CA ALA A 109 -24.54 -2.02 17.52
C ALA A 109 -23.74 -1.83 18.82
N ARG A 110 -23.38 -2.94 19.49
CA ARG A 110 -22.52 -2.88 20.69
C ARG A 110 -21.10 -2.41 20.37
N LEU A 111 -20.50 -2.87 19.28
CA LEU A 111 -19.18 -2.40 18.83
C LEU A 111 -19.19 -0.89 18.58
N ASN A 112 -20.23 -0.37 17.92
CA ASN A 112 -20.40 1.05 17.67
C ASN A 112 -20.53 1.86 18.97
N GLN A 113 -21.28 1.38 19.97
CA GLN A 113 -21.36 2.01 21.30
C GLN A 113 -20.00 2.09 22.00
N MET A 114 -19.12 1.12 21.74
CA MET A 114 -17.76 1.07 22.28
C MET A 114 -16.75 1.88 21.44
N GLY A 115 -17.19 2.54 20.36
CA GLY A 115 -16.30 3.23 19.42
C GLY A 115 -15.39 2.27 18.64
N ARG A 116 -15.76 0.99 18.53
CA ARG A 116 -15.00 -0.03 17.80
C ARG A 116 -15.57 -0.19 16.40
N PRO A 117 -14.78 -0.01 15.33
CA PRO A 117 -15.27 -0.28 13.98
C PRO A 117 -15.61 -1.76 13.82
N GLY A 118 -16.76 -2.04 13.23
CA GLY A 118 -17.19 -3.38 12.84
C GLY A 118 -17.73 -3.36 11.42
N ARG A 119 -17.65 -4.49 10.73
CA ARG A 119 -18.24 -4.69 9.41
C ARG A 119 -18.91 -6.05 9.35
N ILE A 120 -20.19 -6.06 9.00
CA ILE A 120 -20.90 -7.29 8.68
C ILE A 120 -20.73 -7.53 7.18
N ILE A 121 -20.31 -8.75 6.83
CA ILE A 121 -20.33 -9.27 5.47
C ILE A 121 -21.41 -10.34 5.45
N PHE A 122 -22.44 -10.14 4.63
CA PHE A 122 -23.55 -11.07 4.53
C PHE A 122 -23.28 -12.08 3.41
N THR A 123 -23.45 -13.37 3.67
CA THR A 123 -23.18 -14.46 2.70
C THR A 123 -24.27 -14.52 1.62
N SER A 124 -24.34 -13.48 0.79
CA SER A 124 -25.12 -13.40 -0.44
C SER A 124 -24.20 -13.47 -1.66
N ALA A 125 -24.76 -13.47 -2.87
CA ALA A 125 -23.96 -13.38 -4.09
C ALA A 125 -22.97 -12.20 -4.01
N GLY A 126 -21.70 -12.45 -4.32
CA GLY A 126 -20.61 -11.45 -4.26
C GLY A 126 -19.93 -11.27 -2.90
N TYR A 127 -20.33 -11.98 -1.84
CA TYR A 127 -19.74 -11.79 -0.50
C TYR A 127 -18.23 -12.08 -0.44
N LEU A 128 -17.72 -13.00 -1.27
CA LEU A 128 -16.29 -13.30 -1.34
C LEU A 128 -15.48 -12.10 -1.84
N ASP A 129 -16.03 -11.28 -2.74
CA ASP A 129 -15.36 -10.06 -3.19
C ASP A 129 -15.33 -9.01 -2.08
N GLU A 130 -16.43 -8.86 -1.34
CA GLU A 130 -16.49 -7.99 -0.17
C GLU A 130 -15.49 -8.43 0.92
N LEU A 131 -15.39 -9.73 1.17
CA LEU A 131 -14.43 -10.30 2.11
C LEU A 131 -13.00 -10.07 1.64
N GLN A 132 -12.70 -10.27 0.36
CA GLN A 132 -11.39 -9.97 -0.22
C GLN A 132 -11.00 -8.51 -0.03
N ILE A 133 -11.92 -7.57 -0.28
CA ILE A 133 -11.68 -6.15 -0.07
C ILE A 133 -11.40 -5.85 1.40
N ALA A 134 -12.26 -6.33 2.32
CA ALA A 134 -12.11 -6.09 3.75
C ALA A 134 -10.79 -6.65 4.29
N CYS A 135 -10.44 -7.88 3.92
CA CYS A 135 -9.19 -8.50 4.34
C CYS A 135 -7.96 -7.81 3.72
N ARG A 136 -8.03 -7.36 2.46
CA ARG A 136 -6.93 -6.61 1.83
C ARG A 136 -6.67 -5.28 2.51
N VAL A 137 -7.70 -4.59 2.99
CA VAL A 137 -7.55 -3.39 3.82
C VAL A 137 -6.78 -3.71 5.12
N LEU A 138 -7.14 -4.81 5.79
CA LEU A 138 -6.45 -5.24 7.02
C LEU A 138 -4.98 -5.59 6.76
N GLU A 139 -4.70 -6.35 5.70
CA GLU A 139 -3.34 -6.72 5.29
C GLU A 139 -2.51 -5.48 4.94
N THR A 140 -3.07 -4.58 4.12
CA THR A 140 -2.42 -3.32 3.75
C THR A 140 -2.07 -2.50 4.99
N HIS A 141 -3.00 -2.32 5.92
CA HIS A 141 -2.72 -1.62 7.18
C HIS A 141 -1.62 -2.33 7.98
N ARG A 142 -1.66 -3.65 8.10
CA ARG A 142 -0.63 -4.40 8.85
C ARG A 142 0.75 -4.25 8.21
N THR A 143 0.87 -4.44 6.90
CA THR A 143 2.14 -4.28 6.18
C THR A 143 2.67 -2.87 6.33
N LEU A 144 1.82 -1.86 6.14
CA LEU A 144 2.20 -0.46 6.27
C LEU A 144 2.62 -0.15 7.72
N ALA A 145 1.85 -0.59 8.72
CA ALA A 145 2.11 -0.27 10.12
C ALA A 145 3.42 -0.86 10.68
N HIS A 146 3.93 -1.95 10.10
CA HIS A 146 5.19 -2.57 10.53
C HIS A 146 6.37 -2.26 9.59
N SER A 147 6.15 -1.40 8.59
CA SER A 147 7.18 -1.09 7.60
C SER A 147 8.25 -0.13 8.12
N ARG A 148 9.43 -0.20 7.49
CA ARG A 148 10.51 0.78 7.61
C ARG A 148 10.58 1.60 6.33
N ILE A 149 10.58 2.92 6.45
CA ILE A 149 10.63 3.87 5.34
C ILE A 149 11.96 4.62 5.40
N GLY A 150 12.76 4.53 4.34
CA GLY A 150 14.00 5.31 4.23
C GLY A 150 13.73 6.74 3.81
N VAL A 151 14.23 7.71 4.57
CA VAL A 151 14.24 9.13 4.21
C VAL A 151 15.67 9.50 3.85
N ILE A 152 15.99 9.53 2.55
CA ILE A 152 17.35 9.68 2.04
C ILE A 152 17.64 11.14 1.70
N GLY A 153 18.54 11.75 2.46
CA GLY A 153 18.79 13.19 2.45
C GLY A 153 17.73 13.97 3.25
N THR A 154 17.97 15.26 3.42
CA THR A 154 17.02 16.15 4.11
C THR A 154 15.88 16.49 3.15
N PRO A 155 14.60 16.38 3.52
CA PRO A 155 13.49 16.77 2.64
C PRO A 155 13.67 18.17 2.05
N SER A 156 13.20 18.37 0.83
CA SER A 156 13.47 19.60 0.07
C SER A 156 12.87 20.83 0.75
N ASP A 157 13.58 21.96 0.71
CA ASP A 157 13.28 23.11 1.56
C ASP A 157 11.93 23.79 1.22
N TRP A 158 11.39 23.52 0.04
CA TRP A 158 10.07 23.99 -0.40
C TRP A 158 8.90 23.10 0.05
N LEU A 159 9.16 21.92 0.62
CA LEU A 159 8.13 21.05 1.18
C LEU A 159 7.65 21.58 2.54
N VAL A 160 6.77 22.58 2.52
CA VAL A 160 6.27 23.23 3.75
C VAL A 160 5.17 22.45 4.49
N ALA A 161 4.51 21.52 3.80
CA ALA A 161 3.37 20.75 4.33
C ALA A 161 3.60 19.22 4.32
N SER A 162 4.67 18.75 3.69
CA SER A 162 4.91 17.32 3.43
C SER A 162 6.00 16.70 4.31
N ILE A 163 6.39 17.38 5.40
CA ILE A 163 7.41 16.93 6.36
C ILE A 163 6.77 16.73 7.74
N PRO A 164 5.93 15.70 7.93
CA PRO A 164 5.34 15.40 9.22
C PRO A 164 6.41 14.93 10.22
N ASN A 165 6.14 15.13 11.51
CA ASN A 165 6.98 14.57 12.57
C ASN A 165 6.93 13.03 12.53
N ALA A 166 8.08 12.37 12.74
CA ALA A 166 8.18 10.90 12.75
C ALA A 166 7.22 10.22 13.75
N GLN A 167 6.99 10.84 14.92
CA GLN A 167 6.04 10.36 15.91
C GLN A 167 4.59 10.42 15.40
N THR A 168 4.24 11.43 14.60
CA THR A 168 2.92 11.52 13.95
C THR A 168 2.77 10.39 12.93
N VAL A 169 3.78 10.13 12.10
CA VAL A 169 3.75 9.02 11.13
C VAL A 169 3.60 7.68 11.86
N ARG A 170 4.41 7.44 12.90
CA ARG A 170 4.39 6.20 13.69
C ARG A 170 3.07 5.99 14.43
N SER A 171 2.46 7.04 14.99
CA SER A 171 1.19 6.91 15.72
C SER A 171 -0.03 6.80 14.81
N VAL A 172 -0.02 7.46 13.65
CA VAL A 172 -1.19 7.52 12.75
C VAL A 172 -1.17 6.41 11.72
N TRP A 173 0.00 6.04 11.19
CA TRP A 173 0.09 5.03 10.14
C TRP A 173 0.90 3.81 10.55
N GLY A 174 1.85 3.98 11.47
CA GLY A 174 2.68 2.90 12.00
C GLY A 174 4.11 2.80 11.44
N PRO A 175 4.47 3.19 10.20
CA PRO A 175 5.84 3.03 9.72
C PRO A 175 6.88 3.71 10.61
N GLU A 176 8.06 3.10 10.67
CA GLU A 176 9.27 3.73 11.21
C GLU A 176 9.94 4.56 10.11
N LEU A 177 10.27 5.82 10.40
CA LEU A 177 11.11 6.62 9.52
C LEU A 177 12.58 6.40 9.86
N VAL A 178 13.35 5.95 8.87
CA VAL A 178 14.79 5.73 8.97
C VAL A 178 15.49 6.83 8.20
N GLU A 179 16.09 7.78 8.91
CA GLU A 179 16.87 8.86 8.30
C GLU A 179 18.20 8.34 7.78
N ILE A 180 18.49 8.58 6.51
CA ILE A 180 19.70 8.10 5.84
C ILE A 180 20.37 9.31 5.16
N PRO A 181 21.62 9.65 5.50
CA PRO A 181 22.31 10.76 4.86
C PRO A 181 22.47 10.55 3.36
N ILE A 182 22.31 11.61 2.56
CA ILE A 182 22.54 11.54 1.11
C ILE A 182 23.97 11.09 0.77
N ALA A 183 24.93 11.39 1.65
CA ALA A 183 26.31 10.93 1.54
C ALA A 183 26.44 9.39 1.47
N ARG A 184 25.57 8.64 2.16
CA ARG A 184 25.56 7.17 2.11
C ARG A 184 25.16 6.67 0.72
N LEU A 185 24.19 7.32 0.08
CA LEU A 185 23.81 7.02 -1.31
C LEU A 185 24.96 7.33 -2.27
N ILE A 186 25.64 8.46 -2.10
CA ILE A 186 26.78 8.85 -2.95
C ILE A 186 27.94 7.86 -2.79
N GLU A 187 28.22 7.40 -1.57
CA GLU A 187 29.22 6.37 -1.30
C GLU A 187 28.92 5.07 -2.06
N LEU A 188 27.69 4.55 -1.92
CA LEU A 188 27.25 3.33 -2.58
C LEU A 188 27.19 3.48 -4.11
N TYR A 189 26.87 4.67 -4.61
CA TYR A 189 26.95 5.00 -6.04
C TYR A 189 28.38 4.80 -6.57
N HIS A 190 29.40 5.24 -5.84
CA HIS A 190 30.80 5.07 -6.24
C HIS A 190 31.29 3.61 -6.12
N GLN A 191 30.69 2.84 -5.22
CA GLN A 191 30.97 1.41 -5.03
C GLN A 191 30.18 0.49 -5.98
N SER A 192 29.19 1.03 -6.70
CA SER A 192 28.31 0.25 -7.58
C SER A 192 29.06 -0.38 -8.75
N SER A 193 28.70 -1.62 -9.09
CA SER A 193 29.29 -2.38 -10.19
C SER A 193 29.08 -1.68 -11.54
N GLU A 194 30.19 -1.32 -12.20
CA GLU A 194 30.17 -0.75 -13.56
C GLU A 194 29.49 -1.69 -14.57
N ILE A 195 29.74 -3.00 -14.43
CA ILE A 195 29.21 -4.03 -15.34
C ILE A 195 27.70 -4.13 -15.20
N GLU A 196 27.18 -4.20 -13.97
CA GLU A 196 25.74 -4.29 -13.72
C GLU A 196 25.02 -3.00 -14.10
N ALA A 197 25.62 -1.84 -13.78
CA ALA A 197 25.08 -0.54 -14.18
C ALA A 197 25.00 -0.39 -15.70
N THR A 198 26.05 -0.82 -16.41
CA THR A 198 26.08 -0.83 -17.88
C THR A 198 24.99 -1.72 -18.45
N LYS A 199 24.84 -2.93 -17.92
CA LYS A 199 23.79 -3.86 -18.35
C LYS A 199 22.39 -3.27 -18.13
N ALA A 200 22.13 -2.66 -16.97
CA ALA A 200 20.85 -2.05 -16.66
C ALA A 200 20.56 -0.83 -17.57
N ALA A 201 21.55 0.02 -17.80
CA ALA A 201 21.44 1.17 -18.69
C ALA A 201 21.18 0.76 -20.15
N ASP A 202 21.92 -0.22 -20.67
CA ASP A 202 21.74 -0.73 -22.03
C ASP A 202 20.38 -1.41 -22.20
N ALA A 203 19.91 -2.16 -21.19
CA ALA A 203 18.58 -2.75 -21.22
C ALA A 203 17.47 -1.70 -21.23
N PHE A 204 17.62 -0.63 -20.43
CA PHE A 204 16.68 0.50 -20.42
C PHE A 204 16.66 1.22 -21.78
N ALA A 205 17.83 1.57 -22.32
CA ALA A 205 17.94 2.24 -23.63
C ALA A 205 17.38 1.37 -24.77
N LYS A 206 17.64 0.05 -24.75
CA LYS A 206 17.16 -0.88 -25.77
C LYS A 206 15.63 -1.01 -25.79
N ASN A 207 14.99 -0.93 -24.64
CA ASN A 207 13.53 -1.07 -24.50
C ASN A 207 12.78 0.26 -24.69
N ALA A 208 13.49 1.39 -24.74
CA ALA A 208 12.90 2.69 -25.00
C ALA A 208 12.50 2.83 -26.48
N THR A 209 11.43 3.58 -26.75
CA THR A 209 11.07 3.97 -28.12
C THR A 209 12.11 4.90 -28.73
N ALA A 210 12.63 5.81 -27.92
CA ALA A 210 13.71 6.71 -28.27
C ALA A 210 14.47 7.15 -27.02
N CYS A 211 15.70 7.61 -27.21
CA CYS A 211 16.47 8.35 -26.22
C CYS A 211 16.84 9.68 -26.86
N LEU A 212 16.20 10.77 -26.41
CA LEU A 212 16.52 12.11 -26.93
C LEU A 212 17.70 12.71 -26.16
N GLU A 213 17.64 12.57 -24.83
CA GLU A 213 18.69 12.90 -23.87
C GLU A 213 18.56 11.91 -22.70
N PRO A 214 19.59 11.63 -21.88
CA PRO A 214 20.98 12.07 -21.94
C PRO A 214 21.89 11.08 -22.71
N ASP A 215 23.21 11.26 -22.62
CA ASP A 215 24.20 10.33 -23.20
C ASP A 215 24.29 8.99 -22.43
N ARG A 216 24.97 8.01 -23.04
CA ARG A 216 25.14 6.67 -22.46
C ARG A 216 25.85 6.70 -21.10
N ALA A 217 26.82 7.58 -20.90
CA ALA A 217 27.54 7.69 -19.63
C ALA A 217 26.60 8.14 -18.49
N THR A 218 25.71 9.08 -18.78
CA THR A 218 24.68 9.55 -17.86
C THR A 218 23.67 8.45 -17.54
N LEU A 219 23.29 7.62 -18.53
CA LEU A 219 22.43 6.45 -18.29
C LEU A 219 23.09 5.42 -17.36
N ILE A 220 24.39 5.16 -17.53
CA ILE A 220 25.15 4.30 -16.62
C ILE A 220 25.18 4.89 -15.21
N GLY A 221 25.39 6.21 -15.08
CA GLY A 221 25.29 6.90 -13.79
C GLY A 221 23.91 6.76 -13.15
N ALA A 222 22.83 6.92 -13.91
CA ALA A 222 21.47 6.74 -13.41
C ALA A 222 21.24 5.29 -12.94
N ALA A 223 21.79 4.32 -13.65
CA ALA A 223 21.77 2.91 -13.25
C ALA A 223 22.57 2.63 -11.97
N LYS A 224 23.70 3.28 -11.75
CA LYS A 224 24.43 3.19 -10.47
C LYS A 224 23.60 3.74 -9.30
N ILE A 225 22.85 4.83 -9.48
CA ILE A 225 21.94 5.34 -8.44
C ILE A 225 20.88 4.30 -8.10
N TYR A 226 20.32 3.63 -9.11
CA TYR A 226 19.37 2.53 -8.90
C TYR A 226 19.97 1.38 -8.08
N LEU A 227 21.16 0.89 -8.46
CA LEU A 227 21.85 -0.17 -7.72
C LEU A 227 22.16 0.24 -6.28
N ALA A 228 22.65 1.47 -6.08
CA ALA A 228 22.95 2.00 -4.75
C ALA A 228 21.69 2.10 -3.87
N LEU A 229 20.55 2.51 -4.43
CA LEU A 229 19.28 2.52 -3.70
C LEU A 229 18.79 1.10 -3.38
N GLN A 230 18.99 0.12 -4.27
CA GLN A 230 18.70 -1.28 -3.94
C GLN A 230 19.56 -1.79 -2.78
N SER A 231 20.85 -1.42 -2.74
CA SER A 231 21.73 -1.73 -1.61
C SER A 231 21.23 -1.09 -0.31
N ILE A 232 20.78 0.17 -0.35
CA ILE A 232 20.18 0.84 0.82
C ILE A 232 18.90 0.11 1.27
N VAL A 233 18.02 -0.26 0.34
CA VAL A 233 16.80 -1.00 0.68
C VAL A 233 17.13 -2.30 1.41
N ALA A 234 18.11 -3.05 0.91
CA ALA A 234 18.53 -4.30 1.52
C ALA A 234 19.21 -4.10 2.89
N GLU A 235 20.15 -3.15 2.97
CA GLU A 235 20.94 -2.86 4.18
C GLU A 235 20.06 -2.41 5.35
N TYR A 236 19.10 -1.51 5.08
CA TYR A 236 18.24 -0.93 6.11
C TYR A 236 16.87 -1.63 6.24
N GLN A 237 16.65 -2.70 5.47
CA GLN A 237 15.41 -3.49 5.44
C GLN A 237 14.16 -2.63 5.16
N LEU A 238 14.26 -1.78 4.15
CA LEU A 238 13.23 -0.81 3.83
C LEU A 238 12.10 -1.45 3.02
N ALA A 239 10.86 -1.11 3.34
CA ALA A 239 9.70 -1.46 2.49
C ALA A 239 9.45 -0.39 1.41
N ALA A 240 9.91 0.83 1.67
CA ALA A 240 9.73 1.99 0.81
C ALA A 240 10.78 3.06 1.11
N LEU A 241 10.97 4.01 0.19
CA LEU A 241 11.89 5.13 0.39
C LEU A 241 11.40 6.44 -0.23
N THR A 242 11.94 7.54 0.28
CA THR A 242 11.89 8.85 -0.36
C THR A 242 13.31 9.42 -0.43
N ILE A 243 13.58 10.21 -1.45
CA ILE A 243 14.92 10.76 -1.72
C ILE A 243 14.85 12.23 -2.12
N ARG A 244 15.72 13.07 -1.54
CA ARG A 244 15.96 14.44 -2.01
C ARG A 244 16.79 14.43 -3.31
N CYS A 245 16.15 14.13 -4.44
CA CYS A 245 16.79 13.98 -5.76
C CYS A 245 17.70 15.16 -6.17
N PHE A 246 17.38 16.38 -5.74
CA PHE A 246 18.11 17.59 -6.12
C PHE A 246 19.57 17.60 -5.67
N ASP A 247 19.90 16.92 -4.57
CA ASP A 247 21.30 16.86 -4.09
C ASP A 247 22.20 16.12 -5.09
N LEU A 248 21.64 15.21 -5.89
CA LEU A 248 22.37 14.43 -6.91
C LEU A 248 22.79 15.25 -8.13
N LEU A 249 22.19 16.44 -8.33
CA LEU A 249 22.48 17.31 -9.47
C LEU A 249 23.91 17.86 -9.46
N SER A 250 24.51 18.01 -8.29
CA SER A 250 25.87 18.53 -8.13
C SER A 250 26.92 17.42 -8.19
N ALA A 251 26.69 16.35 -7.44
CA ALA A 251 27.48 15.12 -7.45
C ALA A 251 26.51 13.95 -7.18
N PRO A 252 26.32 13.02 -8.14
CA PRO A 252 27.18 12.72 -9.29
C PRO A 252 26.83 13.43 -10.62
N LYS A 253 26.06 14.52 -10.61
CA LYS A 253 25.50 15.17 -11.82
C LYS A 253 24.49 14.30 -12.55
N ASN A 254 23.56 13.76 -11.77
CA ASN A 254 22.48 12.92 -12.28
C ASN A 254 21.23 13.12 -11.41
N THR A 255 20.17 12.35 -11.67
CA THR A 255 18.91 12.41 -10.90
C THR A 255 18.44 11.03 -10.47
N GLY A 256 17.54 11.00 -9.48
CA GLY A 256 16.91 9.76 -9.03
C GLY A 256 15.79 9.24 -9.93
N CYS A 257 15.42 9.96 -11.00
CA CYS A 257 14.18 9.71 -11.76
C CYS A 257 14.12 8.29 -12.35
N PHE A 258 15.15 7.86 -13.07
CA PHE A 258 15.25 6.48 -13.56
C PHE A 258 15.18 5.45 -12.41
N ALA A 259 15.89 5.70 -11.31
CA ALA A 259 15.94 4.78 -10.19
C ALA A 259 14.58 4.63 -9.49
N LEU A 260 13.85 5.73 -9.30
CA LEU A 260 12.51 5.74 -8.74
C LEU A 260 11.52 4.97 -9.63
N ALA A 261 11.59 5.16 -10.96
CA ALA A 261 10.77 4.40 -11.90
C ALA A 261 11.03 2.89 -11.81
N GLN A 262 12.30 2.50 -11.75
CA GLN A 262 12.68 1.08 -11.68
C GLN A 262 12.30 0.45 -10.34
N LEU A 263 12.53 1.13 -9.22
CA LEU A 263 12.14 0.64 -7.90
C LEU A 263 10.63 0.42 -7.81
N ASN A 264 9.83 1.41 -8.22
CA ASN A 264 8.37 1.25 -8.21
C ASN A 264 7.91 0.13 -9.15
N SER A 265 8.54 -0.03 -10.31
CA SER A 265 8.27 -1.13 -11.25
C SER A 265 8.62 -2.50 -10.66
N ALA A 266 9.69 -2.56 -9.87
CA ALA A 266 10.14 -3.75 -9.16
C ALA A 266 9.36 -4.01 -7.85
N GLY A 267 8.35 -3.19 -7.53
CA GLY A 267 7.54 -3.36 -6.34
C GLY A 267 8.20 -2.85 -5.06
N ILE A 268 9.13 -1.91 -5.12
CA ILE A 268 9.60 -1.14 -3.95
C ILE A 268 9.06 0.28 -4.10
N THR A 269 8.18 0.71 -3.19
CA THR A 269 7.54 2.02 -3.32
C THR A 269 8.56 3.12 -3.07
N ALA A 270 8.74 4.02 -4.04
CA ALA A 270 9.75 5.06 -3.98
C ALA A 270 9.20 6.42 -4.43
N SER A 271 9.38 7.45 -3.61
CA SER A 271 8.90 8.82 -3.89
C SER A 271 10.05 9.84 -3.98
N CYS A 272 9.75 11.01 -4.51
CA CYS A 272 10.71 12.10 -4.68
C CYS A 272 10.66 13.11 -3.51
N GLU A 273 11.69 13.95 -3.43
CA GLU A 273 11.81 15.18 -2.64
C GLU A 273 11.80 15.05 -1.12
N GLY A 274 11.56 13.86 -0.56
CA GLY A 274 11.28 13.70 0.86
C GLY A 274 9.78 13.78 1.19
N ASP A 275 8.87 13.71 0.21
CA ASP A 275 7.42 13.83 0.45
C ASP A 275 6.85 12.56 1.10
N ILE A 276 6.83 12.55 2.44
CA ILE A 276 6.37 11.42 3.25
C ILE A 276 4.87 11.14 3.04
N PRO A 277 3.95 12.13 3.05
CA PRO A 277 2.54 11.82 2.81
C PRO A 277 2.28 11.24 1.41
N ALA A 278 3.07 11.60 0.39
CA ALA A 278 2.97 11.03 -0.96
C ALA A 278 3.38 9.57 -0.90
N LEU A 279 4.51 9.28 -0.26
CA LEU A 279 5.00 7.93 -0.09
C LEU A 279 3.98 7.04 0.63
N LEU A 280 3.42 7.52 1.75
CA LEU A 280 2.37 6.81 2.48
C LEU A 280 1.14 6.55 1.60
N THR A 281 0.75 7.54 0.79
CA THR A 281 -0.36 7.40 -0.15
C THR A 281 -0.07 6.34 -1.21
N MET A 282 1.13 6.35 -1.80
CA MET A 282 1.57 5.36 -2.78
C MET A 282 1.63 3.95 -2.17
N MET A 283 2.11 3.81 -0.94
CA MET A 283 2.11 2.53 -0.21
C MET A 283 0.69 2.02 0.04
N LEU A 284 -0.23 2.90 0.45
CA LEU A 284 -1.64 2.56 0.63
C LEU A 284 -2.29 2.11 -0.68
N ILE A 285 -2.16 2.88 -1.76
CA ILE A 285 -2.69 2.53 -3.09
C ILE A 285 -2.14 1.19 -3.56
N LYS A 286 -0.84 0.96 -3.39
CA LYS A 286 -0.20 -0.29 -3.79
C LYS A 286 -0.69 -1.48 -2.97
N GLY A 287 -0.86 -1.34 -1.67
CA GLY A 287 -1.42 -2.42 -0.84
C GLY A 287 -2.86 -2.77 -1.23
N LEU A 288 -3.68 -1.77 -1.55
CA LEU A 288 -5.09 -1.98 -1.91
C LEU A 288 -5.27 -2.52 -3.34
N SER A 289 -4.48 -2.03 -4.30
CA SER A 289 -4.62 -2.40 -5.72
C SER A 289 -3.70 -3.54 -6.16
N GLY A 290 -2.60 -3.79 -5.43
CA GLY A 290 -1.50 -4.65 -5.88
C GLY A 290 -0.65 -4.04 -6.99
N GLN A 291 -0.92 -2.80 -7.42
CA GLN A 291 -0.24 -2.12 -8.52
C GLN A 291 0.62 -0.95 -8.01
N PRO A 292 1.72 -0.59 -8.70
CA PRO A 292 2.48 0.60 -8.35
C PRO A 292 1.65 1.88 -8.54
N ALA A 293 2.08 2.95 -7.89
CA ALA A 293 1.46 4.27 -8.00
C ALA A 293 2.41 5.26 -8.71
N PHE A 294 1.83 6.24 -9.39
CA PHE A 294 2.54 7.37 -9.98
C PHE A 294 2.40 8.58 -9.05
N MET A 295 3.52 9.07 -8.50
CA MET A 295 3.57 10.36 -7.81
C MET A 295 3.45 11.47 -8.86
N ALA A 296 2.50 12.38 -8.68
CA ALA A 296 2.23 13.41 -9.67
C ALA A 296 1.97 14.77 -9.04
N ASN A 297 2.40 15.81 -9.72
CA ASN A 297 2.06 17.20 -9.44
C ASN A 297 0.99 17.65 -10.44
N PRO A 298 -0.15 18.22 -9.98
CA PRO A 298 -1.04 18.95 -10.87
C PRO A 298 -0.30 20.12 -11.53
N SER A 299 -0.20 20.14 -12.85
CA SER A 299 0.49 21.19 -13.60
C SER A 299 -0.46 22.17 -14.29
N ALA A 300 -1.67 21.72 -14.64
CA ALA A 300 -2.73 22.56 -15.20
C ALA A 300 -4.11 22.02 -14.82
N ILE A 301 -5.08 22.91 -14.61
CA ILE A 301 -6.48 22.54 -14.31
C ILE A 301 -7.40 23.39 -15.17
N ASN A 302 -8.32 22.73 -15.87
CA ASN A 302 -9.45 23.37 -16.54
C ASN A 302 -10.74 23.04 -15.76
N ALA A 303 -11.16 23.97 -14.90
CA ALA A 303 -12.35 23.79 -14.08
C ALA A 303 -13.66 23.75 -14.89
N LEU A 304 -13.68 24.30 -16.12
CA LEU A 304 -14.87 24.28 -16.96
C LEU A 304 -15.11 22.88 -17.57
N THR A 305 -14.03 22.19 -17.94
CA THR A 305 -14.08 20.84 -18.53
C THR A 305 -13.88 19.74 -17.49
N GLY A 306 -13.37 20.06 -16.31
CA GLY A 306 -13.00 19.08 -15.28
C GLY A 306 -11.67 18.36 -15.58
N GLU A 307 -10.85 18.89 -16.48
CA GLU A 307 -9.58 18.28 -16.89
C GLU A 307 -8.42 18.76 -16.01
N MET A 308 -7.48 17.86 -15.73
CA MET A 308 -6.24 18.16 -15.03
C MET A 308 -5.07 17.50 -15.75
N ILE A 309 -4.01 18.27 -16.00
CA ILE A 309 -2.72 17.71 -16.41
C ILE A 309 -1.93 17.43 -15.14
N ALA A 310 -1.44 16.20 -15.00
CA ALA A 310 -0.58 15.80 -13.91
C ALA A 310 0.76 15.33 -14.48
N ALA A 311 1.86 15.77 -13.87
CA ALA A 311 3.20 15.48 -14.34
C ALA A 311 4.17 15.26 -13.18
N HIS A 312 5.19 14.45 -13.43
CA HIS A 312 6.36 14.32 -12.57
C HIS A 312 7.51 13.75 -13.42
N CYS A 313 8.75 13.96 -13.00
CA CYS A 313 9.94 13.52 -13.74
C CYS A 313 10.17 12.01 -13.79
N THR A 314 9.30 11.18 -13.20
CA THR A 314 9.43 9.71 -13.13
C THR A 314 8.07 9.05 -13.19
N ILE A 315 7.99 7.85 -13.77
CA ILE A 315 6.79 7.02 -13.74
C ILE A 315 7.20 5.54 -13.75
N PRO A 316 6.52 4.63 -13.02
CA PRO A 316 6.82 3.21 -13.08
C PRO A 316 6.64 2.70 -14.52
N ILE A 317 7.66 2.03 -15.06
CA ILE A 317 7.67 1.53 -16.45
C ILE A 317 6.57 0.49 -16.65
N THR A 318 6.21 -0.26 -15.61
CA THR A 318 5.10 -1.22 -15.65
C THR A 318 3.71 -0.58 -15.77
N MET A 319 3.59 0.75 -15.61
CA MET A 319 2.32 1.47 -15.78
C MET A 319 2.12 2.05 -17.19
N ILE A 320 3.10 1.94 -18.07
CA ILE A 320 3.11 2.62 -19.38
C ILE A 320 3.35 1.62 -20.52
N ASN A 321 2.82 1.94 -21.70
CA ASN A 321 2.96 1.06 -22.88
C ASN A 321 4.29 1.24 -23.60
N LYS A 322 4.77 2.49 -23.64
CA LYS A 322 6.02 2.89 -24.27
C LYS A 322 6.58 4.11 -23.56
N TYR A 323 7.88 4.32 -23.70
CA TYR A 323 8.55 5.49 -23.15
C TYR A 323 9.65 6.01 -24.04
N THR A 324 9.90 7.30 -23.89
CA THR A 324 11.08 7.99 -24.40
C THR A 324 11.94 8.41 -23.22
N ILE A 325 13.24 8.15 -23.31
CA ILE A 325 14.21 8.62 -22.34
C ILE A 325 14.49 10.10 -22.63
N ARG A 326 14.39 10.91 -21.58
CA ARG A 326 14.59 12.37 -21.58
C ARG A 326 15.54 12.73 -20.45
N SER A 327 16.09 13.93 -20.47
CA SER A 327 16.71 14.51 -19.27
C SER A 327 15.66 15.12 -18.34
N HIS A 328 16.05 15.36 -17.08
CA HIS A 328 15.19 15.99 -16.09
C HIS A 328 14.68 17.35 -16.56
N PHE A 329 13.38 17.60 -16.43
CA PHE A 329 12.72 18.77 -17.01
C PHE A 329 13.31 20.09 -16.49
N GLU A 330 13.47 20.24 -15.17
CA GLU A 330 13.89 21.50 -14.56
C GLU A 330 15.37 21.81 -14.74
N SER A 331 16.22 20.77 -14.86
CA SER A 331 17.69 20.93 -14.80
C SER A 331 18.40 20.56 -16.10
N GLY A 332 17.78 19.78 -16.99
CA GLY A 332 18.43 19.20 -18.16
C GLY A 332 19.49 18.15 -17.82
N ILE A 333 19.58 17.69 -16.56
CA ILE A 333 20.61 16.77 -16.06
C ILE A 333 19.99 15.40 -15.80
N GLY A 334 20.78 14.34 -15.97
CA GLY A 334 20.39 12.98 -15.60
C GLY A 334 19.38 12.35 -16.56
N ALA A 335 18.83 11.21 -16.14
CA ALA A 335 17.91 10.41 -16.94
C ALA A 335 16.51 10.36 -16.29
N ALA A 336 15.51 10.84 -17.03
CA ALA A 336 14.10 10.87 -16.71
C ALA A 336 13.28 10.11 -17.77
N ILE A 337 11.98 9.94 -17.52
CA ILE A 337 11.10 9.12 -18.34
C ILE A 337 9.90 9.95 -18.79
N GLN A 338 9.69 10.02 -20.10
CA GLN A 338 8.42 10.43 -20.69
C GLN A 338 7.66 9.17 -21.11
N GLY A 339 6.61 8.83 -20.37
CA GLY A 339 5.83 7.61 -20.59
C GLY A 339 4.46 7.88 -21.17
N ASP A 340 4.03 7.03 -22.10
CA ASP A 340 2.67 7.04 -22.63
C ASP A 340 1.76 6.22 -21.72
N PHE A 341 0.97 6.93 -20.92
CA PHE A 341 -0.01 6.36 -19.99
C PHE A 341 -1.23 5.85 -20.76
N PRO A 342 -1.68 4.60 -20.55
CA PRO A 342 -2.87 4.07 -21.21
C PRO A 342 -4.12 4.84 -20.76
N PRO A 343 -5.06 5.17 -21.67
CA PRO A 343 -6.34 5.74 -21.27
C PRO A 343 -7.14 4.71 -20.47
N GLY A 344 -7.85 5.15 -19.44
CA GLY A 344 -8.52 4.23 -18.53
C GLY A 344 -8.99 4.89 -17.24
N PRO A 345 -9.77 4.17 -16.42
CA PRO A 345 -10.14 4.63 -15.09
C PRO A 345 -8.89 4.80 -14.23
N VAL A 346 -8.86 5.88 -13.45
CA VAL A 346 -7.78 6.18 -12.50
C VAL A 346 -8.36 6.62 -11.16
N THR A 347 -7.57 6.46 -10.11
CA THR A 347 -7.86 7.01 -8.79
C THR A 347 -6.76 7.99 -8.42
N VAL A 348 -7.14 9.22 -8.09
CA VAL A 348 -6.25 10.22 -7.51
C VAL A 348 -6.49 10.22 -6.01
N ALA A 349 -5.42 10.08 -5.23
CA ALA A 349 -5.53 10.14 -3.78
C ALA A 349 -4.38 10.92 -3.16
N ARG A 350 -4.63 11.45 -1.96
CA ARG A 350 -3.62 12.14 -1.13
C ARG A 350 -3.96 11.99 0.35
N ILE A 351 -3.08 11.34 1.10
CA ILE A 351 -3.03 11.46 2.55
C ILE A 351 -2.50 12.86 2.89
N GLY A 352 -3.17 13.53 3.82
CA GLY A 352 -2.79 14.87 4.23
C GLY A 352 -3.46 15.30 5.53
N GLY A 353 -3.62 16.61 5.69
CA GLY A 353 -3.99 17.21 6.96
C GLY A 353 -2.81 17.28 7.92
N LYS A 354 -2.90 18.17 8.91
CA LYS A 354 -1.83 18.44 9.89
C LYS A 354 -1.37 17.16 10.61
N ASP A 355 -2.31 16.26 10.87
CA ASP A 355 -2.08 15.04 11.64
C ASP A 355 -2.12 13.77 10.77
N LEU A 356 -2.02 13.90 9.44
CA LEU A 356 -2.07 12.76 8.48
C LEU A 356 -3.35 11.91 8.54
N THR A 357 -4.45 12.46 9.08
CA THR A 357 -5.74 11.78 9.23
C THR A 357 -6.73 12.09 8.11
N ALA A 358 -6.44 13.09 7.26
CA ALA A 358 -7.28 13.42 6.13
C ALA A 358 -6.86 12.60 4.90
N LEU A 359 -7.86 12.18 4.13
CA LEU A 359 -7.66 11.48 2.87
C LEU A 359 -8.52 12.14 1.81
N PHE A 360 -7.88 12.64 0.75
CA PHE A 360 -8.55 12.99 -0.50
C PHE A 360 -8.55 11.77 -1.40
N VAL A 361 -9.70 11.44 -1.99
CA VAL A 361 -9.85 10.40 -3.03
C VAL A 361 -10.81 10.94 -4.08
N ALA A 362 -10.43 10.81 -5.34
CA ALA A 362 -11.27 11.11 -6.49
C ALA A 362 -11.09 10.06 -7.58
N GLU A 363 -12.18 9.70 -8.23
CA GLU A 363 -12.17 8.90 -9.45
C GLU A 363 -11.99 9.81 -10.66
N GLY A 364 -11.32 9.30 -11.69
CA GLY A 364 -11.11 10.02 -12.94
C GLY A 364 -10.91 9.07 -14.11
N GLN A 365 -10.76 9.66 -15.29
CA GLN A 365 -10.47 8.95 -16.52
C GLN A 365 -9.20 9.53 -17.15
N ALA A 366 -8.13 8.75 -17.23
CA ALA A 366 -6.97 9.11 -18.02
C ALA A 366 -7.33 9.11 -19.50
N ALA A 367 -6.93 10.16 -20.21
CA ALA A 367 -7.12 10.32 -21.64
C ALA A 367 -5.79 10.69 -22.31
N THR A 368 -5.67 10.37 -23.60
CA THR A 368 -4.48 10.72 -24.37
C THR A 368 -4.42 12.24 -24.54
N VAL A 369 -3.32 12.85 -24.09
CA VAL A 369 -3.11 14.28 -24.28
C VAL A 369 -2.62 14.52 -25.71
N SER A 370 -3.44 15.21 -26.51
CA SER A 370 -3.05 15.68 -27.83
C SER A 370 -2.36 17.04 -27.68
N ASN A 371 -1.03 17.02 -27.49
CA ASN A 371 -0.16 18.21 -27.48
C ASN A 371 -0.37 19.18 -26.28
N PRO A 372 0.31 18.98 -25.14
CA PRO A 372 0.24 19.86 -23.96
C PRO A 372 1.17 21.07 -24.08
N GLN A 373 1.16 21.78 -25.23
CA GLN A 373 2.03 22.95 -25.40
C GLN A 373 1.91 23.95 -24.24
#